data_AF-A0A8J7LA28-F1
#
_entry.id   AF-A0A8J7LA28-F1
#
_cell.length_a   1.000
_cell.length_b   1.000
_cell.length_c   1.000
_cell.angle_alpha   90.00
_cell.angle_beta   90.00
_cell.angle_gamma   90.00
#
_symmetry.space_group_name_H-M   'P 1'
#
loop_
_entity.id
_entity.type
_entity.pdbx_description
1 polymer ?
#
loop_
_entity_poly.entity_id
_entity_poly.type
_entity_poly.pdbx_seq_one_letter_code
_entity_poly.pdbx_strand_id
1 'polypeptide(L)'
;MGKVLVLNASYEPLNITSWRRAAVLLIKGKAERVEHNGKFLYSDFPLPTVIRLRHYVRVPYKEMPLTRRNILHRDGHTCQYCGYIGDELTLDHVIPRSRGGGDTWENIVTACVRCNVKKGNRTPHEAHMPLRHAPRQPYSSLYFEVSKHLKNGLHQEWQKYVIGL
;
A
#
# COMPACT_ATOMS: atom_id res chain seq x y z
N MET A 1 10.13 -10.62 -9.80
CA MET A 1 9.64 -11.92 -9.25
C MET A 1 8.15 -11.78 -8.94
N GLY A 2 7.30 -12.66 -9.47
CA GLY A 2 5.85 -12.51 -9.45
C GLY A 2 5.22 -12.58 -8.06
N LYS A 3 4.45 -11.56 -7.71
CA LYS A 3 3.51 -11.59 -6.58
C LYS A 3 2.20 -12.22 -7.04
N VAL A 4 1.46 -12.78 -6.11
CA VAL A 4 0.17 -13.43 -6.37
C VAL A 4 -0.84 -12.93 -5.35
N LEU A 5 -1.99 -12.46 -5.82
CA LEU A 5 -3.11 -12.09 -4.96
C LEU A 5 -3.80 -13.35 -4.46
N VAL A 6 -3.98 -13.45 -3.16
CA VAL A 6 -4.76 -14.51 -2.51
C VAL A 6 -6.11 -13.93 -2.14
N LEU A 7 -7.16 -14.55 -2.65
CA LEU A 7 -8.54 -14.25 -2.31
C LEU A 7 -9.06 -15.22 -1.25
N ASN A 8 -10.00 -14.75 -0.45
CA ASN A 8 -10.80 -15.59 0.42
C ASN A 8 -11.80 -16.43 -0.41
N ALA A 9 -12.44 -17.42 0.20
CA ALA A 9 -13.46 -18.22 -0.47
C ALA A 9 -14.61 -17.37 -1.07
N SER A 10 -14.88 -16.22 -0.46
CA SER A 10 -15.85 -15.19 -0.87
C SER A 10 -15.32 -14.19 -1.92
N TYR A 11 -14.15 -14.43 -2.51
CA TYR A 11 -13.49 -13.56 -3.50
C TYR A 11 -12.96 -12.21 -3.00
N GLU A 12 -13.12 -11.88 -1.72
CA GLU A 12 -12.46 -10.69 -1.17
C GLU A 12 -10.92 -10.86 -1.11
N PRO A 13 -10.13 -9.80 -1.34
CA PRO A 13 -8.69 -9.84 -1.15
C PRO A 13 -8.34 -10.24 0.29
N LEU A 14 -7.46 -11.24 0.42
CA LEU A 14 -7.02 -11.76 1.71
C LEU A 14 -5.56 -11.42 2.00
N ASN A 15 -4.67 -11.59 1.02
CA ASN A 15 -3.24 -11.33 1.18
C ASN A 15 -2.52 -11.27 -0.19
N ILE A 16 -1.30 -10.75 -0.22
CA ILE A 16 -0.37 -10.89 -1.35
C ILE A 16 0.75 -11.85 -0.95
N THR A 17 0.98 -12.88 -1.75
CA THR A 17 2.03 -13.89 -1.51
C THR A 17 3.05 -13.95 -2.66
N SER A 18 4.11 -14.73 -2.49
CA SER A 18 5.01 -15.09 -3.59
C SER A 18 4.42 -16.20 -4.47
N TRP A 19 4.79 -16.22 -5.74
CA TRP A 19 4.41 -17.30 -6.66
C TRP A 19 4.78 -18.70 -6.14
N ARG A 20 5.91 -18.85 -5.44
CA ARG A 20 6.35 -20.14 -4.86
C ARG A 20 5.34 -20.65 -3.84
N ARG A 21 4.92 -19.78 -2.91
CA ARG A 21 3.93 -20.15 -1.90
C ARG A 21 2.55 -20.36 -2.53
N ALA A 22 2.18 -19.59 -3.55
CA ALA A 22 0.95 -19.82 -4.29
C ALA A 22 0.94 -21.20 -4.97
N ALA A 23 2.04 -21.60 -5.63
CA ALA A 23 2.18 -22.91 -6.23
C ALA A 23 2.01 -24.04 -5.20
N VAL A 24 2.63 -23.91 -4.01
CA VAL A 24 2.45 -24.87 -2.90
C VAL A 24 0.98 -24.98 -2.47
N LEU A 25 0.24 -23.88 -2.40
CA LEU A 25 -1.18 -23.90 -2.04
C LEU A 25 -2.05 -24.59 -3.09
N LEU A 26 -1.75 -24.39 -4.38
CA LEU A 26 -2.43 -25.05 -5.49
C LEU A 26 -2.15 -26.56 -5.50
N ILE A 27 -0.87 -26.96 -5.40
CA ILE A 27 -0.47 -28.38 -5.41
C ILE A 27 -1.06 -29.13 -4.21
N LYS A 28 -1.13 -28.48 -3.04
CA LYS A 28 -1.76 -29.07 -1.85
C LYS A 28 -3.29 -29.06 -1.90
N GLY A 29 -3.90 -28.60 -2.99
CA GLY A 29 -5.36 -28.52 -3.16
C GLY A 29 -6.05 -27.52 -2.23
N LYS A 30 -5.31 -26.67 -1.49
CA LYS A 30 -5.87 -25.69 -0.54
C LYS A 30 -6.43 -24.45 -1.22
N ALA A 31 -5.97 -24.19 -2.43
CA ALA A 31 -6.40 -23.08 -3.25
C ALA A 31 -6.69 -23.56 -4.66
N GLU A 32 -7.44 -22.75 -5.39
CA GLU A 32 -7.62 -22.87 -6.84
C GLU A 32 -7.06 -21.64 -7.55
N ARG A 33 -6.66 -21.83 -8.81
CA ARG A 33 -6.14 -20.76 -9.64
C ARG A 33 -7.30 -20.02 -10.27
N VAL A 34 -7.31 -18.70 -10.13
CA VAL A 34 -8.34 -17.83 -10.72
C VAL A 34 -7.78 -17.14 -11.98
N GLU A 35 -6.56 -16.63 -11.90
CA GLU A 35 -5.92 -15.90 -13.01
C GLU A 35 -4.46 -16.37 -13.18
N HIS A 36 -3.93 -16.22 -14.40
CA HIS A 36 -2.53 -16.49 -14.75
C HIS A 36 -2.02 -15.53 -15.84
N ASN A 37 -0.70 -15.38 -15.95
CA ASN A 37 -0.09 -14.47 -16.94
C ASN A 37 0.39 -15.16 -18.23
N GLY A 38 -0.02 -16.40 -18.48
CA GLY A 38 0.35 -17.16 -19.68
C GLY A 38 1.77 -17.74 -19.66
N LYS A 39 2.59 -17.41 -18.65
CA LYS A 39 3.87 -18.09 -18.41
C LYS A 39 3.65 -19.39 -17.65
N PHE A 40 4.59 -20.32 -17.73
CA PHE A 40 4.53 -21.62 -17.07
C PHE A 40 5.71 -21.79 -16.11
N LEU A 41 5.47 -22.46 -14.97
CA LEU A 41 6.51 -22.85 -14.01
C LEU A 41 7.20 -24.15 -14.43
N TYR A 42 6.41 -25.10 -14.93
CA TYR A 42 6.81 -26.36 -15.55
C TYR A 42 5.71 -26.76 -16.53
N SER A 43 5.93 -27.80 -17.35
CA SER A 43 4.94 -28.30 -18.32
C SER A 43 3.57 -28.46 -17.65
N ASP A 44 2.55 -27.83 -18.23
CA ASP A 44 1.16 -27.79 -17.75
C ASP A 44 0.88 -27.08 -16.42
N PHE A 45 1.83 -26.32 -15.88
CA PHE A 45 1.60 -25.48 -14.70
C PHE A 45 1.73 -23.98 -15.00
N PRO A 46 0.63 -23.31 -15.42
CA PRO A 46 0.59 -21.87 -15.56
C PRO A 46 0.98 -21.15 -14.26
N LEU A 47 1.83 -20.13 -14.39
CA LEU A 47 2.24 -19.25 -13.32
C LEU A 47 1.04 -18.43 -12.84
N PRO A 48 0.54 -18.67 -11.61
CA PRO A 48 -0.65 -17.99 -11.12
C PRO A 48 -0.35 -16.52 -10.83
N THR A 49 -1.35 -15.67 -11.03
CA THR A 49 -1.35 -14.27 -10.59
C THR A 49 -2.43 -13.97 -9.56
N VAL A 50 -3.51 -14.76 -9.56
CA VAL A 50 -4.56 -14.74 -8.54
C VAL A 50 -4.94 -16.17 -8.17
N ILE A 51 -5.03 -16.46 -6.87
CA ILE A 51 -5.53 -17.72 -6.33
C ILE A 51 -6.64 -17.46 -5.32
N ARG A 52 -7.58 -18.41 -5.19
CA ARG A 52 -8.66 -18.36 -4.20
C ARG A 52 -8.52 -19.52 -3.22
N LEU A 53 -8.62 -19.25 -1.92
CA LEU A 53 -8.68 -20.33 -0.92
C LEU A 53 -10.01 -21.07 -1.02
N ARG A 54 -9.99 -22.40 -0.85
CA ARG A 54 -11.22 -23.22 -0.86
C ARG A 54 -12.09 -23.04 0.38
N HIS A 55 -11.49 -22.60 1.49
CA HIS A 55 -12.18 -22.39 2.76
C HIS A 55 -12.06 -20.94 3.19
N TYR A 56 -13.11 -20.46 3.85
CA TYR A 56 -13.14 -19.12 4.40
C TYR A 56 -12.11 -18.97 5.53
N VAL A 57 -11.29 -17.93 5.46
CA VAL A 57 -10.32 -17.57 6.50
C VAL A 57 -10.67 -16.21 7.07
N ARG A 58 -10.96 -16.16 8.37
CA ARG A 58 -11.10 -14.90 9.11
C ARG A 58 -9.72 -14.35 9.45
N VAL A 59 -9.34 -13.21 8.87
CA VAL A 59 -8.08 -12.55 9.16
C VAL A 59 -8.32 -11.50 10.26
N PRO A 60 -7.57 -11.54 11.37
CA PRO A 60 -7.66 -10.48 12.37
C PRO A 60 -7.16 -9.16 11.77
N TYR A 61 -7.75 -8.04 12.23
CA TYR A 61 -7.28 -6.72 11.83
C TYR A 61 -5.79 -6.57 12.20
N LYS A 62 -4.97 -6.18 11.22
CA LYS A 62 -3.57 -5.88 11.42
C LYS A 62 -3.34 -4.40 11.20
N GLU A 63 -2.87 -3.72 12.24
CA GLU A 63 -2.48 -2.32 12.14
C GLU A 63 -1.39 -2.13 11.07
N MET A 64 -1.53 -1.06 10.29
CA MET A 64 -0.53 -0.70 9.30
C MET A 64 0.62 0.03 10.01
N PRO A 65 1.86 -0.47 9.92
CA PRO A 65 2.98 0.19 10.55
C PRO A 65 3.23 1.56 9.90
N LEU A 66 3.44 2.57 10.73
CA LEU A 66 3.84 3.90 10.30
C LEU A 66 5.31 3.86 9.88
N THR A 67 5.55 3.76 8.57
CA THR A 67 6.91 3.76 8.01
C THR A 67 7.04 4.85 6.97
N ARG A 68 8.27 5.35 6.78
CA ARG A 68 8.57 6.33 5.72
C ARG A 68 8.06 5.89 4.36
N ARG A 69 8.26 4.61 4.01
CA ARG A 69 7.79 4.04 2.75
C ARG A 69 6.26 4.15 2.62
N ASN A 70 5.53 3.86 3.68
CA ASN A 70 4.07 3.92 3.64
C ASN A 70 3.54 5.36 3.64
N ILE A 71 4.18 6.30 4.33
CA ILE A 71 3.79 7.72 4.23
C ILE A 71 4.01 8.25 2.81
N LEU A 72 5.20 8.00 2.22
CA LEU A 72 5.49 8.41 0.84
C LEU A 72 4.48 7.83 -0.14
N HIS A 73 4.12 6.56 0.02
CA HIS A 73 3.15 5.92 -0.87
C HIS A 73 1.72 6.42 -0.66
N ARG A 74 1.29 6.67 0.60
CA ARG A 74 -0.01 7.29 0.92
C ARG A 74 -0.15 8.64 0.23
N ASP A 75 0.91 9.44 0.28
CA ASP A 75 0.95 10.79 -0.26
C ASP A 75 1.30 10.81 -1.77
N GLY A 76 1.37 9.65 -2.42
CA GLY A 76 1.64 9.54 -3.86
C GLY A 76 3.00 10.12 -4.26
N HIS A 77 4.01 9.99 -3.41
CA HIS A 77 5.34 10.56 -3.62
C HIS A 77 5.30 12.07 -3.94
N THR A 78 4.38 12.79 -3.27
CA THR A 78 4.12 14.20 -3.52
C THR A 78 4.21 14.99 -2.22
N CYS A 79 4.92 16.13 -2.25
CA CYS A 79 4.97 17.08 -1.15
C CYS A 79 3.57 17.61 -0.83
N GLN A 80 3.11 17.40 0.40
CA GLN A 80 1.77 17.80 0.84
C GLN A 80 1.60 19.31 1.04
N TYR A 81 2.68 20.09 0.94
CA TYR A 81 2.62 21.55 1.01
C TYR A 81 2.58 22.22 -0.36
N CYS A 82 3.49 21.85 -1.27
CA CYS A 82 3.63 22.52 -2.57
C CYS A 82 3.26 21.67 -3.79
N GLY A 83 3.02 20.37 -3.61
CA GLY A 83 2.71 19.47 -4.73
C GLY A 83 3.94 19.00 -5.53
N TYR A 84 5.16 19.29 -5.09
CA TYR A 84 6.38 18.79 -5.73
C TYR A 84 6.42 17.26 -5.74
N ILE A 85 6.71 16.67 -6.90
CA ILE A 85 6.92 15.24 -7.12
C ILE A 85 8.39 15.03 -7.49
N GLY A 86 9.08 14.16 -6.78
CA GLY A 86 10.49 13.87 -7.03
C GLY A 86 11.15 13.09 -5.90
N ASP A 87 12.47 12.96 -5.96
CA ASP A 87 13.23 12.09 -5.04
C ASP A 87 13.61 12.77 -3.72
N GLU A 88 13.69 14.11 -3.70
CA GLU A 88 14.07 14.91 -2.52
C GLU A 88 12.89 15.14 -1.56
N LEU A 89 12.29 14.03 -1.13
CA LEU A 89 11.18 14.04 -0.18
C LEU A 89 11.67 13.65 1.22
N THR A 90 11.03 14.23 2.22
CA THR A 90 11.26 14.01 3.64
C THR A 90 9.91 13.76 4.32
N LEU A 91 9.95 13.40 5.60
CA LEU A 91 8.77 13.38 6.45
C LEU A 91 8.78 14.64 7.31
N ASP A 92 7.61 15.22 7.50
CA ASP A 92 7.40 16.37 8.37
C ASP A 92 6.22 16.11 9.31
N HIS A 93 6.33 16.63 10.52
CA HIS A 93 5.27 16.57 11.52
C HIS A 93 4.37 17.80 11.41
N VAL A 94 3.09 17.60 11.10
CA VAL A 94 2.08 18.66 10.98
C VAL A 94 2.05 19.51 12.26
N ILE A 95 1.92 18.87 13.42
CA ILE A 95 2.25 19.45 14.72
C ILE A 95 3.70 19.10 15.03
N PRO A 96 4.62 20.09 15.14
CA PRO A 96 6.02 19.84 15.43
C PRO A 96 6.25 19.02 16.71
N ARG A 97 7.27 18.17 16.72
CA ARG A 97 7.66 17.40 17.93
C ARG A 97 7.91 18.27 19.15
N SER A 98 8.52 19.45 18.96
CA SER A 98 8.76 20.43 20.03
C SER A 98 7.48 20.97 20.67
N ARG A 99 6.31 20.74 20.06
CA ARG A 99 4.98 21.12 20.54
C ARG A 99 4.12 19.90 20.88
N GLY A 100 4.74 18.74 21.12
CA GLY A 100 4.04 17.52 21.52
C GLY A 100 3.45 16.70 20.36
N GLY A 101 3.78 17.02 19.11
CA GLY A 101 3.33 16.22 17.97
C GLY A 101 3.99 14.83 17.95
N GLY A 102 3.16 13.78 17.99
CA GLY A 102 3.60 12.39 17.97
C GLY A 102 3.86 11.83 16.58
N ASP A 103 4.43 10.62 16.54
CA ASP A 103 4.58 9.84 15.31
C ASP A 103 3.28 9.08 15.00
N THR A 104 2.33 9.75 14.36
CA THR A 104 1.02 9.16 13.97
C THR A 104 0.72 9.35 12.50
N TRP A 105 -0.21 8.57 11.97
CA TRP A 105 -0.68 8.70 10.59
C TRP A 105 -1.28 10.08 10.32
N GLU A 106 -1.93 10.65 11.32
CA GLU A 106 -2.63 11.94 11.30
C GLU A 106 -1.68 13.12 11.52
N ASN A 107 -0.41 12.87 11.91
CA ASN A 107 0.54 13.92 12.19
C ASN A 107 1.77 13.90 11.27
N ILE A 108 2.02 12.84 10.51
CA ILE A 108 3.16 12.78 9.58
C ILE A 108 2.69 12.91 8.13
N VAL A 109 3.36 13.79 7.37
CA VAL A 109 3.15 14.00 5.93
C VAL A 109 4.47 13.98 5.17
N THR A 110 4.37 13.73 3.87
CA THR A 110 5.47 13.90 2.91
C THR A 110 5.70 15.37 2.63
N ALA A 111 6.95 15.83 2.72
CA ALA A 111 7.34 17.21 2.44
C ALA A 111 8.67 17.25 1.67
N CYS A 112 8.81 18.10 0.65
CA CYS A 112 10.13 18.35 0.08
C CYS A 112 11.02 19.10 1.08
N VAL A 113 12.34 18.99 0.94
CA VAL A 113 13.32 19.62 1.85
C VAL A 113 13.05 21.11 2.03
N ARG A 114 12.82 21.85 0.94
CA ARG A 114 12.53 23.28 0.95
C ARG A 114 11.30 23.63 1.81
N CYS A 115 10.20 22.88 1.64
CA CYS A 115 8.99 23.11 2.43
C CYS A 115 9.18 22.71 3.89
N ASN A 116 9.84 21.59 4.15
CA ASN A 116 10.10 21.12 5.50
C ASN A 116 10.92 22.15 6.30
N VAL A 117 12.01 22.65 5.72
CA VAL A 117 12.83 23.74 6.30
C VAL A 117 12.01 25.03 6.46
N LYS A 118 11.22 25.42 5.44
CA LYS A 118 10.37 26.61 5.53
C LYS A 118 9.38 26.51 6.68
N LYS A 119 8.73 25.37 6.89
CA LYS A 119 7.78 25.20 8.00
C LYS A 119 8.49 25.21 9.35
N GLY A 120 9.56 24.41 9.50
CA GLY A 120 10.32 24.32 10.74
C GLY A 120 9.44 23.89 11.93
N ASN A 121 9.59 24.58 13.06
CA ASN A 121 8.86 24.33 14.31
C ASN A 121 7.48 25.02 14.38
N ARG A 122 6.92 25.41 13.24
CA ARG A 122 5.58 26.00 13.11
C ARG A 122 4.55 24.98 12.66
N THR A 123 3.28 25.24 12.94
CA THR A 123 2.17 24.51 12.31
C THR A 123 1.98 24.96 10.85
N PRO A 124 1.29 24.17 10.00
CA PRO A 124 0.90 24.60 8.66
C PRO A 124 0.23 25.97 8.62
N HIS A 125 -0.64 26.25 9.61
CA HIS A 125 -1.36 27.51 9.73
C HIS A 125 -0.39 28.68 9.96
N GLU A 126 0.48 28.57 10.96
CA GLU A 126 1.49 29.60 11.29
C GLU A 126 2.49 29.83 10.16
N ALA A 127 2.84 28.79 9.41
CA ALA A 127 3.74 28.88 8.27
C ALA A 127 3.05 29.37 6.98
N HIS A 128 1.72 29.53 6.98
CA HIS A 128 0.90 29.80 5.78
C HIS A 128 1.14 28.75 4.68
N MET A 129 1.17 27.49 5.09
CA MET A 129 1.48 26.33 4.25
C MET A 129 0.35 25.29 4.39
N PRO A 130 -0.85 25.54 3.84
CA PRO A 130 -1.96 24.60 3.95
C PRO A 130 -1.58 23.25 3.34
N LEU A 131 -2.06 22.18 3.97
CA LEU A 131 -1.89 20.83 3.44
C LEU A 131 -2.82 20.61 2.26
N ARG A 132 -2.34 19.91 1.23
CA ARG A 132 -3.14 19.49 0.08
C ARG A 132 -4.19 18.46 0.46
N HIS A 133 -3.83 17.54 1.36
CA HIS A 133 -4.73 16.51 1.88
C HIS A 133 -4.53 16.37 3.38
N ALA A 134 -5.63 16.14 4.09
CA ALA A 134 -5.56 15.83 5.52
C ALA A 134 -4.89 14.46 5.71
N PRO A 135 -3.82 14.37 6.54
CA PRO A 135 -3.18 13.10 6.86
C PRO A 135 -4.16 12.19 7.61
N ARG A 136 -4.27 10.95 7.16
CA ARG A 136 -5.11 9.92 7.78
C ARG A 136 -4.49 8.55 7.62
N GLN A 137 -4.81 7.65 8.54
CA GLN A 137 -4.48 6.23 8.36
C GLN A 137 -5.26 5.62 7.19
N PRO A 138 -4.61 4.84 6.30
CA PRO A 138 -5.32 4.04 5.31
C PRO A 138 -6.18 2.96 5.99
N TYR A 139 -7.42 2.77 5.50
CA TYR A 139 -8.40 1.85 6.11
C TYR A 139 -7.95 0.38 6.13
N SER A 140 -7.20 -0.08 5.13
CA SER A 140 -6.75 -1.47 5.06
C SER A 140 -5.33 -1.58 4.53
N SER A 141 -4.49 -2.34 5.27
CA SER A 141 -3.12 -2.60 4.88
C SER A 141 -3.01 -3.36 3.56
N LEU A 142 -3.94 -4.27 3.32
CA LEU A 142 -3.97 -5.06 2.10
C LEU A 142 -4.34 -4.20 0.89
N TYR A 143 -5.40 -3.41 1.00
CA TYR A 143 -5.83 -2.53 -0.10
C TYR A 143 -4.74 -1.52 -0.44
N PHE A 144 -4.02 -1.03 0.57
CA PHE A 144 -2.89 -0.14 0.37
C PHE A 144 -1.73 -0.80 -0.40
N GLU A 145 -1.34 -2.04 -0.05
CA GLU A 145 -0.32 -2.76 -0.79
C GLU A 145 -0.80 -3.18 -2.19
N VAL A 146 -2.07 -3.52 -2.36
CA VAL A 146 -2.63 -3.81 -3.69
C VAL A 146 -2.61 -2.56 -4.58
N SER A 147 -3.02 -1.41 -4.05
CA SER A 147 -2.96 -0.12 -4.76
C SER A 147 -1.56 0.21 -5.26
N LYS A 148 -0.54 -0.11 -4.47
CA LYS A 148 0.86 0.07 -4.83
C LYS A 148 1.30 -0.77 -6.00
N HIS A 149 0.83 -2.02 -6.08
CA HIS A 149 1.12 -2.87 -7.23
C HIS A 149 0.42 -2.32 -8.49
N LEU A 150 -0.84 -1.91 -8.37
CA LEU A 150 -1.62 -1.35 -9.47
C LEU A 150 -1.06 -0.03 -10.02
N LYS A 151 -0.68 0.92 -9.15
CA LYS A 151 -0.09 2.21 -9.57
C LYS A 151 1.24 2.06 -10.31
N ASN A 152 2.00 1.01 -10.01
CA ASN A 152 3.25 0.69 -10.71
C ASN A 152 3.02 -0.06 -12.05
N GLY A 153 1.77 -0.20 -12.49
CA GLY A 153 1.42 -0.92 -13.72
C GLY A 153 1.56 -2.44 -13.62
N LEU A 154 1.79 -2.98 -12.42
CA LEU A 154 1.91 -4.42 -12.20
C LEU A 154 0.55 -5.01 -11.85
N HIS A 155 0.27 -6.22 -12.37
CA HIS A 155 -0.89 -7.02 -11.98
C HIS A 155 -2.24 -6.31 -12.19
N GLN A 156 -2.47 -5.73 -13.38
CA GLN A 156 -3.73 -5.02 -13.70
C GLN A 156 -4.97 -5.90 -13.49
N GLU A 157 -4.85 -7.21 -13.67
CA GLU A 157 -5.90 -8.19 -13.41
C GLU A 157 -6.43 -8.16 -11.96
N TRP A 158 -5.64 -7.65 -11.00
CA TRP A 158 -6.07 -7.53 -9.61
C TRP A 158 -7.19 -6.50 -9.40
N GLN A 159 -7.35 -5.52 -10.30
CA GLN A 159 -8.39 -4.48 -10.17
C GLN A 159 -9.80 -5.07 -10.02
N LYS A 160 -10.06 -6.22 -10.65
CA LYS A 160 -11.35 -6.94 -10.60
C LYS A 160 -11.78 -7.31 -9.19
N TYR A 161 -10.83 -7.46 -8.27
CA TYR A 161 -11.07 -8.00 -6.93
C TYR A 161 -11.00 -6.93 -5.83
N VAL A 162 -10.75 -5.67 -6.19
CA VAL A 162 -10.44 -4.61 -5.23
C VAL A 162 -11.45 -3.50 -5.43
N ILE A 163 -12.64 -3.67 -4.85
CA ILE A 163 -13.74 -2.70 -4.96
C ILE A 163 -13.41 -1.47 -4.12
N GLY A 164 -13.59 -0.27 -4.70
CA GLY A 164 -13.50 1.01 -3.98
C GLY A 164 -12.11 1.63 -3.85
N LEU A 165 -11.16 1.29 -4.74
CA LEU A 165 -9.92 2.07 -4.92
C LEU A 165 -10.13 3.32 -5.78
#